data_AF-A0A1X1N4Q7-F1
#
_entry.id   AF-A0A1X1N4Q7-F1
#
_cell.length_a   1.000
_cell.length_b   1.000
_cell.length_c   1.000
_cell.angle_alpha   90.00
_cell.angle_beta   90.00
_cell.angle_gamma   90.00
#
_symmetry.space_group_name_H-M   'P 1'
#
loop_
_entity.id
_entity.type
_entity.pdbx_description
1 polymer ?
#
loop_
_entity_poly.entity_id
_entity_poly.type
_entity_poly.pdbx_seq_one_letter_code
_entity_poly.pdbx_strand_id
1 'polypeptide(L)'
;MYVDMAVLDQECVRLACLMADRSMEHLTVPEARSPEEQGAALEAEFSAELGKSYARIAAAGSDEECILPSLLMEMAGKLSILATDVSLRSDRDAADVIRSIGGR
;
A
#
# COMPACT_ATOMS: atom_id res chain seq x y z
N MET A 1 11.72 -20.71 8.33
CA MET A 1 10.78 -19.59 8.37
C MET A 1 11.56 -18.29 8.43
N TYR A 2 12.00 -17.83 7.27
CA TYR A 2 12.79 -16.62 7.06
C TYR A 2 12.07 -15.72 6.05
N VAL A 3 12.01 -14.43 6.37
CA VAL A 3 11.57 -13.36 5.46
C VAL A 3 12.60 -12.25 5.54
N ASP A 4 13.05 -11.76 4.38
CA ASP A 4 13.90 -10.58 4.35
C ASP A 4 13.05 -9.35 4.73
N MET A 5 13.22 -8.90 5.97
CA MET A 5 12.43 -7.80 6.52
C MET A 5 12.76 -6.44 5.86
N ALA A 6 13.95 -6.28 5.28
CA ALA A 6 14.31 -5.04 4.60
C ALA A 6 13.61 -4.94 3.24
N VAL A 7 13.58 -6.05 2.49
CA VAL A 7 12.85 -6.13 1.21
C VAL A 7 11.34 -6.04 1.45
N LEU A 8 10.84 -6.67 2.52
CA LEU A 8 9.44 -6.59 2.93
C LEU A 8 9.02 -5.14 3.22
N ASP A 9 9.79 -4.42 4.05
CA ASP A 9 9.51 -3.03 4.40
C ASP A 9 9.51 -2.12 3.16
N GLN A 10 10.50 -2.31 2.28
CA GLN A 10 10.60 -1.57 1.03
C GLN A 10 9.38 -1.77 0.11
N GLU A 11 8.93 -3.02 -0.06
CA GLU A 11 7.75 -3.31 -0.88
C GLU A 11 6.46 -2.82 -0.22
N CYS A 12 6.35 -2.84 1.11
CA CYS A 12 5.23 -2.24 1.83
C CYS A 12 5.17 -0.71 1.65
N VAL A 13 6.30 -0.02 1.74
CA VAL A 13 6.38 1.42 1.45
C VAL A 13 5.96 1.69 0.00
N ARG A 14 6.53 0.95 -0.96
CA ARG A 14 6.21 1.10 -2.38
C ARG A 14 4.72 0.92 -2.69
N LEU A 15 4.08 -0.08 -2.09
CA LEU A 15 2.65 -0.33 -2.22
C LEU A 15 1.83 0.83 -1.64
N ALA A 16 2.24 1.36 -0.48
CA ALA A 16 1.58 2.51 0.12
C ALA A 16 1.69 3.77 -0.75
N CYS A 17 2.86 4.07 -1.35
CA CYS A 17 3.01 5.21 -2.28
C CYS A 17 2.06 5.08 -3.47
N LEU A 18 1.99 3.88 -4.07
CA LEU A 18 1.20 3.66 -5.27
C LEU A 18 -0.29 3.90 -5.02
N MET A 19 -0.80 3.48 -3.86
CA MET A 19 -2.18 3.76 -3.46
C MET A 19 -2.42 5.24 -3.16
N ALA A 20 -1.44 5.92 -2.57
CA ALA A 20 -1.47 7.35 -2.28
C ALA A 20 -1.61 8.20 -3.55
N ASP A 21 -0.73 7.93 -4.52
CA ASP A 21 -0.64 8.71 -5.76
C ASP A 21 -1.91 8.53 -6.59
N ARG A 22 -2.44 7.31 -6.68
CA ARG A 22 -3.73 7.04 -7.34
C ARG A 22 -4.90 7.75 -6.65
N SER A 23 -4.93 7.79 -5.33
CA SER A 23 -5.97 8.54 -4.60
C SER A 23 -5.91 10.04 -4.91
N MET A 24 -4.72 10.63 -5.05
CA MET A 24 -4.57 12.04 -5.46
C MET A 24 -4.98 12.31 -6.91
N GLU A 25 -4.71 11.38 -7.83
CA GLU A 25 -5.18 11.47 -9.23
C GLU A 25 -6.71 11.51 -9.30
N HIS A 26 -7.39 10.67 -8.52
CA HIS A 26 -8.86 10.65 -8.45
C HIS A 26 -9.49 11.91 -7.82
N LEU A 27 -8.76 12.61 -6.94
CA LEU A 27 -9.22 13.88 -6.35
C LEU A 27 -9.08 15.07 -7.31
N THR A 28 -8.25 14.96 -8.35
CA THR A 28 -7.91 16.05 -9.26
C THR A 28 -8.50 15.90 -10.66
N VAL A 29 -8.89 14.68 -11.05
CA VAL A 29 -9.51 14.39 -12.35
C VAL A 29 -10.90 13.80 -12.14
N PRO A 30 -11.99 14.46 -12.59
CA PRO A 30 -13.32 13.89 -12.55
C PRO A 30 -13.35 12.63 -13.42
N GLU A 31 -13.51 11.47 -12.80
CA GLU A 31 -13.58 10.21 -13.53
C GLU A 31 -15.00 9.94 -14.05
N ALA A 32 -15.09 9.37 -15.26
CA ALA A 32 -16.34 9.00 -15.90
C ALA A 32 -16.91 7.64 -15.44
N ARG A 33 -16.30 7.02 -14.42
CA ARG A 33 -16.59 5.65 -13.94
C ARG A 33 -17.48 5.67 -12.70
N SER A 34 -18.27 4.62 -12.49
CA SER A 34 -19.04 4.46 -11.25
C SER A 34 -18.12 4.12 -10.06
N PRO A 35 -18.53 4.41 -8.81
CA PRO A 35 -17.77 4.03 -7.62
C PRO A 35 -17.45 2.53 -7.54
N GLU A 36 -18.35 1.66 -8.00
CA GLU A 36 -18.12 0.21 -8.03
C GLU A 36 -17.04 -0.17 -9.06
N GLU A 37 -17.08 0.44 -10.25
CA GLU A 37 -16.07 0.21 -11.30
C GLU A 37 -14.68 0.72 -10.86
N GLN A 38 -14.65 1.81 -10.10
CA GLN A 38 -13.43 2.34 -9.49
C GLN A 38 -12.87 1.40 -8.44
N GLY A 39 -13.72 0.90 -7.54
CA GLY A 39 -13.34 -0.08 -6.52
C GLY A 39 -12.74 -1.34 -7.15
N ALA A 40 -13.40 -1.90 -8.18
CA ALA A 40 -12.92 -3.08 -8.88
C ALA A 40 -11.59 -2.85 -9.63
N ALA A 41 -11.40 -1.67 -10.25
CA ALA A 41 -10.15 -1.33 -10.93
C ALA A 41 -8.99 -1.17 -9.93
N LEU A 42 -9.23 -0.49 -8.80
CA LEU A 42 -8.26 -0.34 -7.72
C LEU A 42 -7.87 -1.69 -7.12
N GLU A 43 -8.85 -2.57 -6.89
CA GLU A 43 -8.60 -3.93 -6.37
C GLU A 43 -7.76 -4.76 -7.35
N ALA A 44 -8.06 -4.71 -8.64
CA ALA A 44 -7.32 -5.43 -9.67
C ALA A 44 -5.86 -4.94 -9.79
N GLU A 45 -5.66 -3.62 -9.78
CA GLU A 45 -4.32 -3.02 -9.81
C GLU A 45 -3.53 -3.35 -8.54
N PHE A 46 -4.14 -3.23 -7.38
CA PHE A 46 -3.52 -3.58 -6.09
C PHE A 46 -3.12 -5.06 -6.05
N SER A 47 -4.01 -5.96 -6.51
CA SER A 47 -3.73 -7.39 -6.57
C SER A 47 -2.57 -7.72 -7.52
N ALA A 48 -2.49 -7.04 -8.67
CA ALA A 48 -1.37 -7.21 -9.59
C ALA A 48 -0.04 -6.73 -8.98
N GLU A 49 -0.04 -5.62 -8.26
CA GLU A 49 1.15 -5.10 -7.57
C GLU A 49 1.56 -5.95 -6.36
N LEU A 50 0.60 -6.50 -5.62
CA LEU A 50 0.85 -7.45 -4.55
C LEU A 50 1.53 -8.73 -5.09
N GLY A 51 1.06 -9.24 -6.23
CA GLY A 51 1.68 -10.39 -6.90
C GLY A 51 3.13 -10.13 -7.34
N LYS A 52 3.43 -8.93 -7.84
CA LYS A 52 4.81 -8.52 -8.17
C LYS A 52 5.68 -8.41 -6.92
N SER A 53 5.14 -7.85 -5.84
CA SER A 53 5.85 -7.69 -4.57
C SER A 53 6.18 -9.06 -3.95
N TYR A 54 5.22 -9.98 -3.97
CA TYR A 54 5.43 -11.37 -3.59
C TYR A 54 6.58 -12.01 -4.37
N ALA A 55 6.58 -11.89 -5.70
CA ALA A 55 7.63 -12.48 -6.55
C ALA A 55 9.03 -11.91 -6.24
N ARG A 56 9.13 -10.61 -5.92
CA ARG A 56 10.40 -9.98 -5.54
C ARG A 56 10.91 -10.46 -4.19
N ILE A 57 10.02 -10.58 -3.19
CA ILE A 57 10.37 -11.07 -1.85
C ILE A 57 10.78 -12.55 -1.91
N ALA A 58 10.10 -13.35 -2.74
CA ALA A 58 10.48 -14.74 -3.00
C ALA A 58 11.85 -14.84 -3.68
N ALA A 59 12.11 -14.00 -4.68
CA ALA A 59 13.41 -13.94 -5.36
C ALA A 59 14.57 -13.50 -4.44
N ALA A 60 14.28 -12.81 -3.34
CA ALA A 60 15.25 -12.47 -2.29
C ALA A 60 15.58 -13.65 -1.34
N GLY A 61 14.98 -14.83 -1.56
CA GLY A 61 15.22 -16.03 -0.77
C GLY A 61 14.34 -16.18 0.46
N SER A 62 13.20 -15.47 0.51
CA SER A 62 12.21 -15.62 1.58
C SER A 62 11.39 -16.89 1.41
N ASP A 63 10.99 -17.49 2.52
CA ASP A 63 10.11 -18.66 2.54
C ASP A 63 8.70 -18.26 2.07
N GLU A 64 8.27 -18.82 0.94
CA GLU A 64 7.02 -18.47 0.25
C GLU A 64 5.76 -18.51 1.13
N GLU A 65 5.67 -19.49 2.03
CA GLU A 65 4.56 -19.66 2.98
C GLU A 65 4.43 -18.48 3.97
N CYS A 66 5.48 -17.68 4.12
CA CYS A 66 5.58 -16.59 5.08
C CYS A 66 5.36 -15.22 4.46
N ILE A 67 5.57 -15.10 3.14
CA ILE A 67 5.60 -13.82 2.44
C ILE A 67 4.26 -13.11 2.57
N LEU A 68 3.16 -13.78 2.21
CA LEU A 68 1.84 -13.16 2.21
C LEU A 68 1.37 -12.80 3.63
N PRO A 69 1.46 -13.68 4.65
CA PRO A 69 1.15 -13.30 6.04
C PRO A 69 1.99 -12.11 6.54
N SER A 70 3.29 -12.09 6.26
CA SER A 70 4.18 -10.99 6.67
C SER A 70 3.85 -9.68 5.97
N LEU A 71 3.55 -9.70 4.66
CA LEU A 71 3.12 -8.52 3.89
C LEU A 71 1.84 -7.93 4.45
N LEU A 72 0.83 -8.77 4.72
CA LEU A 72 -0.45 -8.32 5.26
C LEU A 72 -0.31 -7.74 6.67
N MET A 73 0.50 -8.37 7.52
CA MET A 73 0.74 -7.90 8.89
C MET A 73 1.48 -6.55 8.91
N GLU A 74 2.52 -6.40 8.10
CA GLU A 74 3.30 -5.16 8.00
C GLU A 74 2.44 -4.02 7.42
N MET A 75 1.68 -4.29 6.35
CA MET A 75 0.76 -3.33 5.76
C MET A 75 -0.33 -2.89 6.74
N ALA A 76 -0.93 -3.83 7.48
CA ALA A 76 -1.93 -3.50 8.50
C ALA A 76 -1.34 -2.61 9.61
N GLY A 77 -0.10 -2.86 10.02
CA GLY A 77 0.63 -2.00 10.96
C GLY A 77 0.81 -0.58 10.43
N LYS A 78 1.32 -0.44 9.20
CA LYS A 78 1.52 0.88 8.56
C LYS A 78 0.20 1.65 8.37
N LEU A 79 -0.86 0.96 7.95
CA LEU A 79 -2.20 1.56 7.78
C LEU A 79 -2.84 1.97 9.12
N SER A 80 -2.60 1.21 10.19
CA SER A 80 -3.09 1.55 11.53
C SER A 80 -2.43 2.82 12.08
N ILE A 81 -1.12 2.96 11.87
CA ILE A 81 -0.36 4.18 12.20
C ILE A 81 -0.92 5.36 11.41
N LEU A 82 -1.17 5.18 10.11
CA LEU A 82 -1.77 6.20 9.25
C LEU A 82 -3.15 6.65 9.75
N ALA A 83 -4.05 5.70 10.03
CA ALA A 83 -5.39 6.01 10.51
C ALA A 83 -5.36 6.79 11.83
N THR A 84 -4.38 6.47 12.70
CA THR A 84 -4.15 7.18 13.96
C THR A 84 -3.64 8.60 13.71
N ASP A 85 -2.65 8.77 12.84
CA ASP A 85 -2.07 10.09 12.51
C ASP A 85 -3.08 11.02 11.81
N VAL A 86 -3.91 10.49 10.89
CA VAL A 86 -5.01 11.24 10.26
C VAL A 86 -6.06 11.65 11.30
N SER A 87 -6.44 10.73 12.19
CA SER A 87 -7.41 11.00 13.26
C SER A 87 -6.91 12.09 14.22
N LEU A 88 -5.59 12.14 14.47
CA LEU A 88 -4.96 13.13 15.34
C LEU A 88 -4.81 14.51 14.69
N ARG A 89 -4.72 14.59 13.36
CA ARG A 89 -4.42 15.84 12.63
C ARG A 89 -5.62 16.52 11.96
N SER A 90 -6.82 15.94 12.05
CA SER A 90 -8.04 16.36 11.34
C SER A 90 -7.94 16.17 9.81
N ASP A 91 -9.06 15.95 9.13
CA ASP A 91 -9.18 15.58 7.71
C ASP A 91 -8.41 16.46 6.71
N ARG A 92 -7.97 17.67 7.13
CA ARG A 92 -7.24 18.61 6.27
C ARG A 92 -5.82 18.16 5.88
N ASP A 93 -5.22 17.20 6.58
CA ASP A 93 -3.81 16.78 6.38
C ASP A 93 -3.64 15.33 5.91
N ALA A 94 -4.72 14.61 5.59
CA ALA A 94 -4.64 13.18 5.26
C ALA A 94 -3.69 12.88 4.09
N ALA A 95 -3.70 13.72 3.05
CA ALA A 95 -2.81 13.58 1.89
C ALA A 95 -1.31 13.72 2.26
N ASP A 96 -0.97 14.59 3.21
CA ASP A 96 0.42 14.81 3.63
C ASP A 96 0.93 13.67 4.53
N VAL A 97 0.05 13.10 5.36
CA VAL A 97 0.38 11.92 6.18
C VAL A 97 0.58 10.70 5.28
N ILE A 98 -0.31 10.47 4.30
CA ILE A 98 -0.16 9.38 3.33
C ILE A 98 1.17 9.54 2.56
N ARG A 99 1.52 10.75 2.11
CA ARG A 99 2.78 11.02 1.39
C ARG A 99 4.02 10.76 2.24
N SER A 100 3.95 10.98 3.57
CA SER A 100 5.06 10.73 4.49
C SER A 100 5.42 9.24 4.66
N ILE A 101 4.47 8.35 4.42
CA ILE A 101 4.68 6.88 4.46
C ILE A 101 5.37 6.40 3.19
N GLY A 102 5.16 7.08 2.06
CA GLY A 102 5.75 6.71 0.78
C GLY A 102 7.25 7.01 0.63
N GLY A 103 7.88 7.59 1.65
CA GLY A 103 9.26 8.04 1.60
C GLY A 103 9.38 9.50 1.12
N ARG A 104 10.36 10.21 1.66
CA ARG A 104 10.76 11.55 1.22
C ARG A 104 11.42 11.53 -0.15
#